data_AF-W9E1N2-F1
#
_entry.id   AF-W9E1N2-F1
#
_cell.length_a   1.000
_cell.length_b   1.000
_cell.length_c   1.000
_cell.angle_alpha   90.00
_cell.angle_beta   90.00
_cell.angle_gamma   90.00
#
_symmetry.space_group_name_H-M   'P 1'
#
loop_
_entity.id
_entity.type
_entity.pdbx_description
1 polymer ?
#
loop_
_entity_poly.entity_id
_entity_poly.type
_entity_poly.pdbx_seq_one_letter_code
_entity_poly.pdbx_strand_id
1 'polypeptide(L)'
;MIFTLAVTLLIPSAAAAENITISFSDLQLGRNIDIEVYQPTANGSKLVGQTNSTGSLQLDTGSDYVFIIRPAEDVWFQNPLNALELLRLEMPTFLAYLLWAFVITGGFYVVYKRLT
;
A
#
# COMPACT_ATOMS: atom_id res chain seq x y z
N MET A 1 -22.79 7.69 -53.72
CA MET A 1 -21.75 7.00 -52.91
C MET A 1 -20.78 7.94 -52.21
N ILE A 2 -20.38 9.06 -52.81
CA ILE A 2 -19.49 10.06 -52.15
C ILE A 2 -20.21 10.77 -50.98
N PHE A 3 -21.49 11.12 -51.15
CA PHE A 3 -22.28 11.79 -50.12
C PHE A 3 -22.45 10.96 -48.83
N THR A 4 -22.69 9.64 -48.96
CA THR A 4 -22.78 8.72 -47.82
C THR A 4 -21.43 8.50 -47.11
N LEU A 5 -20.33 8.57 -47.85
CA LEU A 5 -18.98 8.49 -47.29
C LEU A 5 -18.59 9.77 -46.51
N ALA A 6 -19.01 10.93 -47.00
CA ALA A 6 -18.77 12.21 -46.32
C ALA A 6 -19.56 12.34 -45.01
N VAL A 7 -20.80 11.83 -44.98
CA VAL A 7 -21.66 11.86 -43.78
C VAL A 7 -21.15 10.91 -42.69
N THR A 8 -20.53 9.79 -43.04
CA THR A 8 -19.96 8.84 -42.07
C THR A 8 -18.64 9.32 -41.45
N LEU A 9 -17.86 10.15 -42.15
CA LEU A 9 -16.66 10.82 -41.62
C LEU A 9 -16.97 12.00 -40.67
N LEU A 10 -18.18 12.53 -40.71
CA LEU A 10 -18.64 13.64 -39.86
C LEU A 10 -19.28 13.18 -38.55
N ILE A 11 -19.54 11.89 -38.39
CA ILE A 11 -19.93 11.33 -37.11
C ILE A 11 -18.64 11.22 -36.30
N PRO A 12 -18.42 12.05 -35.26
CA PRO A 12 -17.33 11.77 -34.35
C PRO A 12 -17.57 10.37 -33.83
N SER A 13 -16.70 9.43 -34.22
CA SER A 13 -16.59 8.14 -33.58
C SER A 13 -16.09 8.40 -32.17
N ALA A 14 -16.98 8.92 -31.32
CA ALA A 14 -16.83 9.02 -29.90
C ALA A 14 -16.96 7.59 -29.35
N ALA A 15 -15.99 6.75 -29.70
CA ALA A 15 -15.42 5.86 -28.71
C ALA A 15 -14.68 6.77 -27.72
N ALA A 16 -15.45 7.53 -26.94
CA ALA A 16 -14.94 8.14 -25.74
C ALA A 16 -14.61 6.94 -24.85
N ALA A 17 -13.34 6.57 -24.81
CA ALA A 17 -12.83 5.68 -23.78
C ALA A 17 -13.17 6.34 -22.44
N GLU A 18 -14.27 5.90 -21.83
CA GLU A 18 -14.66 6.37 -20.52
C GLU A 18 -13.68 5.74 -19.54
N ASN A 19 -12.86 6.57 -18.90
CA ASN A 19 -11.96 6.11 -17.86
C ASN A 19 -12.71 6.08 -16.53
N ILE A 20 -12.79 4.90 -15.89
CA ILE A 20 -13.28 4.76 -14.52
C ILE A 20 -12.10 4.94 -13.56
N THR A 21 -12.31 5.72 -12.50
CA THR A 21 -11.37 5.77 -11.38
C THR A 21 -11.83 4.81 -10.29
N ILE A 22 -11.00 3.81 -9.97
CA ILE A 22 -11.25 2.88 -8.87
C ILE A 22 -10.40 3.33 -7.68
N SER A 23 -11.03 3.54 -6.52
CA SER A 23 -10.34 3.78 -5.25
C SER A 23 -10.25 2.49 -4.45
N PHE A 24 -9.04 2.14 -3.99
CA PHE A 24 -8.81 0.93 -3.21
C PHE A 24 -8.97 1.16 -1.70
N SER A 25 -9.16 2.41 -1.27
CA SER A 25 -9.48 2.79 0.11
C SER A 25 -10.73 2.11 0.65
N ASP A 26 -11.72 1.89 -0.21
CA ASP A 26 -13.06 1.45 0.17
C ASP A 26 -13.13 -0.06 0.37
N LEU A 27 -12.13 -0.80 -0.13
CA LEU A 27 -12.06 -2.25 -0.05
C LEU A 27 -11.56 -2.75 1.32
N GLN A 28 -11.23 -1.84 2.25
CA GLN A 28 -10.75 -2.15 3.61
C GLN A 28 -9.72 -3.29 3.67
N LEU A 29 -8.84 -3.36 2.67
CA LEU A 29 -7.99 -4.53 2.47
C LEU A 29 -6.97 -4.74 3.61
N GLY A 30 -6.70 -3.69 4.39
CA GLY A 30 -5.70 -3.69 5.46
C GLY A 30 -4.52 -2.77 5.15
N ARG A 31 -3.58 -2.67 6.09
CA ARG A 31 -2.31 -1.94 5.88
C ARG A 31 -1.29 -2.86 5.20
N ASN A 32 -0.37 -2.25 4.45
CA ASN A 32 0.79 -2.92 3.84
C ASN A 32 0.43 -3.93 2.73
N ILE A 33 -0.25 -3.45 1.69
CA ILE A 33 -0.72 -4.29 0.58
C ILE A 33 -0.39 -3.60 -0.72
N ASP A 34 0.24 -4.34 -1.62
CA ASP A 34 0.51 -3.94 -2.99
C ASP A 34 -0.52 -4.58 -3.91
N ILE A 35 -1.10 -3.75 -4.76
CA ILE A 35 -2.14 -4.11 -5.71
C ILE A 35 -1.56 -3.88 -7.10
N GLU A 36 -1.39 -4.95 -7.86
CA GLU A 36 -0.98 -4.88 -9.25
C GLU A 36 -2.19 -5.10 -10.16
N VAL A 37 -2.31 -4.29 -11.20
CA VAL A 37 -3.42 -4.36 -12.16
C VAL A 37 -2.88 -4.77 -13.50
N TYR A 38 -3.42 -5.87 -14.03
CA TYR A 38 -3.03 -6.44 -15.31
C TYR A 38 -4.20 -6.42 -16.29
N GLN A 39 -3.90 -6.14 -17.55
CA GLN A 39 -4.83 -6.31 -18.67
C GLN A 39 -4.51 -7.64 -19.36
N PRO A 40 -5.47 -8.58 -19.48
CA PRO A 40 -5.31 -9.78 -20.28
C PRO A 40 -5.17 -9.40 -21.76
N THR A 41 -4.21 -10.03 -22.44
CA THR A 41 -3.95 -9.89 -23.87
C THR A 41 -3.87 -11.28 -24.49
N ALA A 42 -3.95 -11.37 -25.82
CA ALA A 42 -3.89 -12.65 -26.54
C ALA A 42 -2.63 -13.48 -26.24
N ASN A 43 -1.53 -12.83 -25.81
CA ASN A 43 -0.23 -13.46 -25.57
C ASN A 43 0.17 -13.50 -24.08
N GLY A 44 -0.75 -13.19 -23.15
CA GLY A 44 -0.45 -13.15 -21.71
C GLY A 44 -1.07 -11.93 -21.03
N SER A 45 -0.47 -11.45 -19.94
CA SER A 45 -0.94 -10.26 -19.22
C SER A 45 0.03 -9.09 -19.34
N LYS A 46 -0.50 -7.87 -19.50
CA LYS A 46 0.28 -6.63 -19.50
C LYS A 46 0.02 -5.87 -18.21
N LEU A 47 1.08 -5.45 -17.52
CA LEU A 47 0.95 -4.58 -16.35
C LEU A 47 0.42 -3.20 -16.78
N VAL A 48 -0.68 -2.78 -16.16
CA VAL A 48 -1.35 -1.49 -16.39
C VAL A 48 -0.93 -0.49 -15.33
N GLY A 49 -0.84 -0.92 -14.08
CA GLY A 49 -0.44 -0.07 -12.97
C GLY A 49 -0.23 -0.85 -11.68
N GLN A 50 0.43 -0.20 -10.73
CA GLN A 50 0.63 -0.69 -9.37
C GLN A 50 0.15 0.39 -8.41
N THR A 51 -0.55 -0.02 -7.35
CA THR A 51 -1.08 0.88 -6.33
C THR A 51 -1.13 0.18 -4.98
N ASN A 52 -1.52 0.89 -3.93
CA ASN A 52 -1.64 0.36 -2.58
C ASN A 52 -3.09 0.46 -2.08
N SER A 53 -3.33 0.02 -0.84
CA SER A 53 -4.67 0.02 -0.24
C SER A 53 -5.31 1.41 -0.03
N THR A 54 -4.58 2.50 -0.25
CA THR A 54 -5.11 3.89 -0.19
C THR A 54 -5.11 4.60 -1.52
N GLY A 55 -4.54 3.99 -2.56
CA GLY A 55 -4.38 4.61 -3.86
C GLY A 55 -5.63 4.50 -4.73
N SER A 56 -5.59 5.18 -5.86
CA SER A 56 -6.60 5.09 -6.91
C SER A 56 -5.94 4.87 -8.27
N LEU A 57 -6.66 4.24 -9.19
CA LEU A 57 -6.18 3.98 -10.55
C LEU A 57 -7.28 4.29 -11.56
N GLN A 58 -6.90 4.93 -12.66
CA GLN A 58 -7.78 5.18 -13.80
C GLN A 58 -7.65 4.02 -14.79
N LEU A 59 -8.77 3.38 -15.10
CA LEU A 59 -8.86 2.23 -16.01
C LEU A 59 -9.86 2.53 -17.12
N ASP A 60 -9.54 2.10 -18.34
CA ASP A 60 -10.45 2.21 -19.48
C ASP A 60 -11.61 1.20 -19.34
N THR A 61 -12.85 1.66 -19.53
CA THR A 61 -14.09 0.85 -19.51
C THR A 61 -14.18 -0.20 -20.60
N GLY A 62 -13.43 -0.04 -21.69
CA GLY A 62 -13.47 -0.96 -22.82
C GLY A 62 -12.70 -2.27 -22.63
N SER A 63 -12.08 -2.48 -21.47
CA SER A 63 -11.13 -3.58 -21.23
C SER A 63 -11.41 -4.35 -19.95
N ASP A 64 -11.06 -5.64 -19.96
CA ASP A 64 -11.05 -6.48 -18.76
C ASP A 64 -9.72 -6.31 -18.00
N TYR A 65 -9.79 -6.39 -16.67
CA TYR A 65 -8.61 -6.30 -15.79
C TYR A 65 -8.60 -7.39 -14.72
N VAL A 66 -7.40 -7.79 -14.34
CA VAL A 66 -7.14 -8.71 -13.23
C VAL A 66 -6.33 -7.97 -12.16
N PHE A 67 -6.85 -7.96 -10.94
CA PHE A 67 -6.19 -7.39 -9.77
C PHE A 67 -5.46 -8.50 -9.02
N ILE A 68 -4.16 -8.33 -8.82
CA ILE A 68 -3.35 -9.21 -7.99
C ILE A 68 -3.04 -8.47 -6.70
N ILE A 69 -3.57 -8.98 -5.60
CA ILE A 69 -3.36 -8.43 -4.26
C ILE A 69 -2.24 -9.24 -3.61
N ARG A 70 -1.15 -8.56 -3.23
CA ARG A 70 -0.03 -9.17 -2.52
C ARG A 70 0.22 -8.43 -1.22
N PRO A 71 0.57 -9.13 -0.13
CA PRO A 71 1.11 -8.46 1.04
C PRO A 71 2.38 -7.72 0.61
N ALA A 72 2.45 -6.42 0.92
CA ALA A 72 3.68 -5.66 0.71
C ALA A 72 4.74 -6.18 1.68
N GLU A 73 6.01 -6.08 1.31
CA GLU A 73 7.09 -6.55 2.17
C GLU A 73 7.04 -5.82 3.53
N ASP A 74 6.95 -6.59 4.62
CA ASP A 74 6.98 -6.01 5.96
C ASP A 74 8.36 -5.40 6.22
N VAL A 75 8.38 -4.09 6.41
CA VAL A 75 9.58 -3.26 6.67
C VAL A 75 10.42 -3.79 7.86
N TRP A 76 9.80 -4.62 8.71
CA TRP A 76 10.44 -5.35 9.81
C TRP A 76 11.69 -6.14 9.38
N PHE A 77 11.67 -6.77 8.21
CA PHE A 77 12.78 -7.64 7.78
C PHE A 77 13.87 -6.92 6.97
N GLN A 78 13.56 -5.72 6.45
CA GLN A 78 14.52 -4.95 5.65
C GLN A 78 15.39 -4.03 6.50
N ASN A 79 14.87 -3.49 7.61
CA ASN A 79 15.64 -2.59 8.45
C ASN A 79 15.30 -2.76 9.94
N PRO A 80 16.08 -3.55 10.70
CA PRO A 80 15.83 -3.79 12.12
C PRO A 80 15.92 -2.50 12.97
N LEU A 81 16.55 -1.45 12.45
CA LEU A 81 16.62 -0.14 13.10
C LEU A 81 15.30 0.65 13.01
N ASN A 82 14.51 0.48 11.94
CA ASN A 82 13.17 1.08 11.85
C ASN A 82 12.18 0.41 12.81
N ALA A 83 12.39 -0.87 13.13
CA ALA A 83 11.62 -1.56 14.16
C ALA A 83 11.83 -0.94 15.55
N LEU A 84 13.02 -0.38 15.84
CA LEU A 84 13.28 0.36 17.08
C LEU A 84 12.56 1.70 17.14
N GLU A 85 12.41 2.39 16.00
CA GLU A 85 11.61 3.63 15.94
C GLU A 85 10.12 3.36 16.13
N LEU A 86 9.58 2.30 15.54
CA LEU A 86 8.21 1.82 15.80
C LEU A 86 8.03 1.39 17.27
N LEU A 87 8.99 0.68 17.84
CA LEU A 87 8.97 0.31 19.25
C LEU A 87 9.03 1.54 20.18
N ARG A 88 9.71 2.61 19.77
CA ARG A 88 9.71 3.90 20.48
C ARG A 88 8.39 4.66 20.33
N LEU A 89 7.75 4.58 19.16
CA LEU A 89 6.47 5.24 18.87
C LEU A 89 5.29 4.55 19.55
N GLU A 90 5.32 3.22 19.61
CA GLU A 90 4.27 2.39 20.22
C GLU A 90 4.58 1.97 21.66
N MET A 91 5.75 2.31 22.22
CA MET A 91 6.09 1.93 23.60
C MET A 91 5.02 2.48 24.55
N PRO A 92 4.20 1.63 25.16
CA PRO A 92 3.18 2.09 26.08
C PRO A 92 3.89 2.77 27.25
N THR A 93 3.38 3.90 27.73
CA THR A 93 3.98 4.67 28.84
C THR A 93 4.29 3.78 30.05
N PHE A 94 3.50 2.72 30.25
CA PHE A 94 3.72 1.68 31.24
C PHE A 94 5.09 0.96 31.13
N LEU A 95 5.52 0.56 29.92
CA LEU A 95 6.82 -0.09 29.71
C LEU A 95 7.98 0.86 30.04
N ALA A 96 7.84 2.15 29.73
CA ALA A 96 8.83 3.16 30.07
C ALA A 96 9.00 3.31 31.59
N TYR A 97 7.90 3.36 32.34
CA TYR A 97 7.94 3.38 33.81
C TYR A 97 8.55 2.10 34.40
N LEU A 98 8.27 0.94 33.81
CA LEU A 98 8.80 -0.35 34.26
C LEU A 98 10.32 -0.45 34.07
N LEU A 99 10.83 -0.01 32.92
CA LEU A 99 12.27 0.13 32.67
C LEU A 99 12.92 1.09 33.66
N TRP A 100 12.27 2.23 33.92
CA TRP A 100 12.80 3.22 34.86
C TRP A 100 12.88 2.67 36.30
N ALA A 101 11.85 1.94 36.74
CA ALA A 101 11.85 1.28 38.04
C ALA A 101 12.97 0.23 38.15
N PHE A 102 13.22 -0.53 37.08
CA PHE A 102 14.29 -1.54 37.03
C PHE A 102 15.69 -0.92 37.11
N VAL A 103 15.91 0.20 36.42
CA VAL A 103 17.18 0.95 36.48
C VAL A 103 17.43 1.50 37.88
N ILE A 104 16.41 2.06 38.54
CA ILE A 104 16.54 2.56 39.92
C ILE A 104 16.84 1.42 40.89
N THR A 105 16.01 0.38 40.91
CA THR A 105 16.17 -0.72 41.88
C THR A 105 17.47 -1.47 41.66
N GLY A 106 17.86 -1.71 40.39
CA GLY A 106 19.16 -2.27 40.03
C GLY A 106 20.33 -1.37 40.45
N GLY A 107 20.22 -0.06 40.23
CA GLY A 107 21.23 0.93 40.65
C GLY A 107 21.43 0.93 42.17
N PHE A 108 20.34 0.98 42.94
CA PHE A 108 20.40 0.88 44.41
C PHE A 108 21.01 -0.44 44.87
N TYR A 109 20.62 -1.57 44.25
CA TYR A 109 21.17 -2.88 44.59
C TYR A 109 22.68 -2.97 44.35
N VAL A 110 23.17 -2.47 43.21
CA VAL A 110 24.60 -2.48 42.87
C VAL A 110 25.39 -1.61 43.84
N VAL A 111 24.88 -0.42 44.18
CA VAL A 111 25.52 0.48 45.14
C VAL A 111 25.53 -0.14 46.54
N TYR A 112 24.40 -0.67 47.00
CA TYR A 112 24.28 -1.34 48.29
C TYR A 112 25.26 -2.52 48.43
N LYS A 113 25.35 -3.37 47.39
CA LYS A 113 26.29 -4.50 47.34
C LYS A 113 27.76 -4.05 47.31
N ARG A 114 28.07 -2.85 46.81
CA ARG A 114 29.44 -2.32 46.84
C ARG A 114 29.82 -1.68 48.17
N LEU A 115 28.84 -1.26 48.97
CA LEU A 115 29.05 -0.59 50.26
C LEU A 115 28.99 -1.53 51.47
N THR A 116 28.49 -2.75 51.29
CA THR A 116 28.38 -3.80 52.31
C THR A 116 29.33 -4.94 51.97
#